data_AF-A0A3S2URI8-F1
#
_entry.id   AF-A0A3S2URI8-F1
#
_cell.length_a   1.000
_cell.length_b   1.000
_cell.length_c   1.000
_cell.angle_alpha   90.00
_cell.angle_beta   90.00
_cell.angle_gamma   90.00
#
_symmetry.space_group_name_H-M   'P 1'
#
loop_
_entity.id
_entity.type
_entity.pdbx_description
1 polymer ?
#
loop_
_entity_poly.entity_id
_entity_poly.type
_entity_poly.pdbx_seq_one_letter_code
_entity_poly.pdbx_strand_id
1 'polypeptide(L)'
;MKTARTRWMRMTGLLMGAALAAGCGAVTPGGLAAVSRLDPLTVAPAGLAAAVAVPDRLRLTDGDAEMHMTVERGDGGVEVDERFDLRLSQPADAPAAGAGERVYVARLSPADAERFAVAQARVRALRAAGVQGSGQLSIGVTGGCLERGGALTDLPVRTWLSDGSGGFVALTGRRDLLEELDPETAAALRAGIAGCG
;
A
#
# COMPACT_ATOMS: atom_id res chain seq x y z
N MET A 1 27.53 48.94 -52.54
CA MET A 1 26.66 50.12 -52.40
C MET A 1 25.20 49.68 -52.39
N LYS A 2 24.42 50.31 -51.50
CA LYS A 2 22.96 50.19 -51.23
C LYS A 2 22.48 49.07 -50.29
N THR A 3 22.08 49.60 -49.13
CA THR A 3 21.50 49.11 -47.88
C THR A 3 19.99 48.80 -47.94
N ALA A 4 19.56 48.02 -46.92
CA ALA A 4 18.25 48.03 -46.22
C ALA A 4 17.07 47.29 -46.90
N ARG A 5 16.11 46.64 -46.22
CA ARG A 5 15.57 46.80 -44.86
C ARG A 5 15.03 45.48 -44.27
N THR A 6 15.18 45.38 -42.96
CA THR A 6 14.50 44.53 -41.97
C THR A 6 12.97 44.64 -42.01
N ARG A 7 12.22 43.55 -41.74
CA ARG A 7 11.13 43.53 -40.73
C ARG A 7 10.43 42.16 -40.54
N TRP A 8 10.43 41.74 -39.27
CA TRP A 8 9.34 41.13 -38.48
C TRP A 8 8.79 39.75 -38.89
N MET A 9 9.10 38.70 -38.11
CA MET A 9 8.49 38.31 -36.81
C MET A 9 7.24 37.45 -36.99
N ARG A 10 7.39 36.14 -36.79
CA ARG A 10 6.40 35.32 -36.08
C ARG A 10 7.15 34.37 -35.15
N MET A 11 7.03 34.68 -33.86
CA MET A 11 7.32 33.77 -32.74
C MET A 11 6.54 32.47 -32.93
N THR A 12 7.24 31.37 -33.17
CA THR A 12 6.70 30.02 -32.93
C THR A 12 7.19 29.60 -31.55
N GLY A 13 6.58 30.19 -30.52
CA GLY A 13 6.72 29.76 -29.14
C GLY A 13 5.45 29.07 -28.68
N LEU A 14 5.62 28.09 -27.80
CA LEU A 14 4.62 27.43 -26.96
C LEU A 14 3.87 26.23 -27.57
N LEU A 15 4.20 25.03 -27.09
CA LEU A 15 3.31 24.10 -26.37
C LEU A 15 3.88 22.67 -26.43
N MET A 16 4.89 22.40 -25.61
CA MET A 16 5.31 21.03 -25.30
C MET A 16 5.40 20.93 -23.78
N GLY A 17 4.23 20.93 -23.15
CA GLY A 17 4.07 20.92 -21.70
C GLY A 17 2.98 19.95 -21.30
N ALA A 18 3.34 19.07 -20.36
CA ALA A 18 2.47 18.23 -19.53
C ALA A 18 1.83 16.98 -20.17
N ALA A 19 2.60 15.90 -20.26
CA ALA A 19 2.08 14.53 -20.41
C ALA A 19 2.75 13.55 -19.42
N LEU A 20 2.86 13.91 -18.13
CA LEU A 20 3.47 13.07 -17.09
C LEU A 20 2.57 12.82 -15.87
N ALA A 21 1.24 12.91 -16.01
CA ALA A 21 0.32 12.85 -14.84
C ALA A 21 -0.49 11.55 -14.71
N ALA A 22 -0.15 10.46 -15.41
CA ALA A 22 -0.99 9.25 -15.43
C ALA A 22 -0.63 8.16 -14.37
N GLY A 23 0.36 8.38 -13.51
CA GLY A 23 0.91 7.31 -12.65
C GLY A 23 0.58 7.35 -11.15
N CYS A 24 0.09 8.47 -10.60
CA CYS A 24 -0.10 8.60 -9.14
C CYS A 24 -1.56 8.50 -8.68
N GLY A 25 -2.49 8.13 -9.58
CA GLY A 25 -3.93 8.25 -9.32
C GLY A 25 -4.51 7.31 -8.24
N ALA A 26 -3.73 6.33 -7.77
CA ALA A 26 -4.18 5.37 -6.77
C ALA A 26 -4.00 5.87 -5.32
N VAL A 27 -2.97 6.69 -5.06
CA VAL A 27 -2.60 7.17 -3.72
C VAL A 27 -3.24 8.53 -3.47
N THR A 28 -3.84 8.73 -2.29
CA THR A 28 -4.39 10.05 -1.94
C THR A 28 -3.26 11.02 -1.57
N PRO A 29 -3.43 12.34 -1.79
CA PRO A 29 -2.42 13.32 -1.35
C PRO A 29 -2.11 13.24 0.15
N GLY A 30 -3.12 12.97 0.98
CA GLY A 30 -2.95 12.77 2.42
C GLY A 30 -2.19 11.47 2.75
N GLY A 31 -2.46 10.40 2.02
CA GLY A 31 -1.76 9.12 2.14
C GLY A 31 -0.29 9.22 1.79
N LEU A 32 0.04 9.92 0.70
CA LEU A 32 1.43 10.17 0.32
C LEU A 32 2.18 10.96 1.41
N ALA A 33 1.54 11.99 1.96
CA ALA A 33 2.11 12.77 3.06
C ALA A 33 2.30 11.95 4.33
N ALA A 34 1.36 11.07 4.68
CA ALA A 34 1.46 10.18 5.84
C ALA A 34 2.59 9.17 5.68
N VAL A 35 2.67 8.47 4.54
CA VAL A 35 3.74 7.50 4.26
C VAL A 35 5.12 8.18 4.22
N SER A 36 5.22 9.39 3.68
CA SER A 36 6.49 10.14 3.65
C SER A 36 7.00 10.54 5.03
N ARG A 37 6.11 10.62 6.04
CA ARG A 37 6.46 10.93 7.43
C ARG A 37 6.61 9.68 8.30
N LEU A 38 6.05 8.56 7.84
CA LEU A 38 6.19 7.28 8.50
C LEU A 38 7.64 6.85 8.39
N ASP A 39 8.30 6.71 9.53
CA ASP A 39 9.57 5.99 9.63
C ASP A 39 9.31 4.64 10.32
N PRO A 40 9.24 3.54 9.55
CA PRO A 40 9.01 2.21 10.09
C PRO A 40 10.04 1.74 11.10
N LEU A 41 11.19 2.41 11.24
CA LEU A 41 12.22 2.05 12.22
C LEU A 41 12.03 2.75 13.57
N THR A 42 11.11 3.71 13.67
CA THR A 42 10.86 4.47 14.91
C THR A 42 9.44 4.32 15.42
N VAL A 43 8.49 3.93 14.56
CA VAL A 43 7.12 3.61 14.97
C VAL A 43 7.10 2.40 15.92
N ALA A 44 6.33 2.51 17.00
CA ALA A 44 6.08 1.41 17.90
C ALA A 44 5.30 0.30 17.16
N PRO A 45 5.76 -0.97 17.17
CA PRO A 45 5.12 -2.06 16.43
C PRO A 45 3.62 -2.19 16.74
N ALA A 46 3.24 -2.06 18.01
CA ALA A 46 1.84 -2.16 18.45
C ALA A 46 0.95 -0.97 18.00
N GLY A 47 1.56 0.15 17.62
CA GLY A 47 0.85 1.32 17.09
C GLY A 47 0.57 1.21 15.59
N LEU A 48 1.33 0.38 14.86
CA LEU A 48 1.17 0.22 13.42
C LEU A 48 -0.11 -0.57 13.11
N ALA A 49 -0.98 0.03 12.30
CA ALA A 49 -2.19 -0.63 11.82
C ALA A 49 -2.46 -0.24 10.36
N ALA A 50 -2.94 -1.20 9.57
CA ALA A 50 -3.54 -0.93 8.27
C ALA A 50 -5.03 -1.24 8.34
N ALA A 51 -5.83 -0.52 7.55
CA ALA A 51 -7.21 -0.90 7.31
C ALA A 51 -7.43 -1.11 5.82
N VAL A 52 -8.32 -2.03 5.49
CA VAL A 52 -8.73 -2.33 4.12
C VAL A 52 -10.25 -2.43 4.06
N ALA A 53 -10.86 -1.71 3.12
CA ALA A 53 -12.23 -1.95 2.74
C ALA A 53 -12.24 -2.94 1.58
N VAL A 54 -13.11 -3.93 1.68
CA VAL A 54 -13.39 -4.94 0.66
C VAL A 54 -14.89 -5.04 0.45
N PRO A 55 -15.38 -5.65 -0.66
CA PRO A 55 -16.80 -5.97 -0.82
C PRO A 55 -17.35 -6.71 0.40
N ASP A 56 -18.57 -6.40 0.82
CA ASP A 56 -19.21 -7.03 1.99
C ASP A 56 -19.45 -8.54 1.86
N ARG A 57 -19.40 -9.06 0.62
CA ARG A 57 -19.41 -10.49 0.28
C ARG A 57 -18.08 -11.20 0.55
N LEU A 58 -16.98 -10.46 0.74
CA LEU A 58 -15.69 -11.02 1.09
C LEU A 58 -15.50 -11.01 2.60
N ARG A 59 -15.15 -12.19 3.12
CA ARG A 59 -14.72 -12.36 4.50
C ARG A 59 -13.23 -12.56 4.53
N LEU A 60 -12.56 -11.68 5.28
CA LEU A 60 -11.19 -11.87 5.71
C LEU A 60 -11.18 -12.35 7.17
N THR A 61 -10.18 -13.16 7.50
CA THR A 61 -9.94 -13.79 8.80
C THR A 61 -8.45 -13.71 9.16
N ASP A 62 -8.11 -14.02 10.42
CA ASP A 62 -6.71 -14.11 10.83
C ASP A 62 -5.94 -15.08 9.91
N GLY A 63 -4.79 -14.65 9.40
CA GLY A 63 -3.99 -15.39 8.41
C GLY A 63 -4.22 -14.97 6.95
N ASP A 64 -5.25 -14.17 6.66
CA ASP A 64 -5.49 -13.63 5.31
C ASP A 64 -4.72 -12.35 5.01
N ALA A 65 -3.92 -11.85 5.95
CA ALA A 65 -3.11 -10.66 5.78
C ALA A 65 -1.72 -10.81 6.43
N GLU A 66 -0.70 -10.35 5.73
CA GLU A 66 0.70 -10.44 6.12
C GLU A 66 1.38 -9.09 5.93
N MET A 67 2.31 -8.77 6.82
CA MET A 67 3.27 -7.70 6.63
C MET A 67 4.64 -8.29 6.27
N HIS A 68 5.26 -7.74 5.23
CA HIS A 68 6.57 -8.17 4.75
C HIS A 68 7.56 -7.00 4.82
N MET A 69 8.68 -7.23 5.52
CA MET A 69 9.78 -6.29 5.62
C MET A 69 11.03 -6.85 4.96
N THR A 70 11.59 -6.10 4.02
CA THR A 70 12.88 -6.42 3.42
C THR A 70 13.87 -5.29 3.58
N VAL A 71 15.15 -5.64 3.73
CA VAL A 71 16.27 -4.71 3.61
C VAL A 71 17.34 -5.36 2.75
N GLU A 72 17.64 -4.67 1.66
CA GLU A 72 18.67 -5.05 0.70
C GLU A 72 19.87 -4.14 0.88
N ARG A 73 21.06 -4.72 0.82
CA ARG A 73 22.33 -3.99 0.79
C ARG A 73 22.54 -3.38 -0.58
N GLY A 74 23.41 -2.37 -0.65
CA GLY A 74 23.78 -1.72 -1.92
C GLY A 74 24.45 -2.65 -2.95
N ASP A 75 24.93 -3.83 -2.53
CA ASP A 75 25.48 -4.87 -3.40
C ASP A 75 24.42 -5.90 -3.89
N GLY A 76 23.14 -5.69 -3.53
CA GLY A 76 22.04 -6.58 -3.86
C GLY A 76 21.85 -7.76 -2.90
N GLY A 77 22.68 -7.88 -1.85
CA GLY A 77 22.48 -8.91 -0.82
C GLY A 77 21.28 -8.60 0.07
N VAL A 78 20.40 -9.58 0.28
CA VAL A 78 19.28 -9.45 1.23
C VAL A 78 19.81 -9.63 2.65
N GLU A 79 19.61 -8.63 3.49
CA GLU A 79 20.07 -8.64 4.88
C GLU A 79 18.92 -8.92 5.86
N VAL A 80 17.72 -8.42 5.54
CA VAL A 80 16.49 -8.72 6.29
C VAL A 80 15.41 -9.12 5.29
N ASP A 81 14.71 -10.22 5.57
CA ASP A 81 13.53 -10.70 4.86
C ASP A 81 12.64 -11.39 5.88
N GLU A 82 11.70 -10.64 6.44
CA GLU A 82 10.85 -11.08 7.54
C GLU A 82 9.38 -10.89 7.20
N ARG A 83 8.60 -11.94 7.49
CA ARG A 83 7.15 -11.99 7.34
C ARG A 83 6.48 -12.08 8.71
N PHE A 84 5.40 -11.32 8.86
CA PHE A 84 4.68 -11.14 10.11
C PHE A 84 3.17 -11.31 9.88
N ASP A 85 2.55 -12.18 10.66
CA ASP A 85 1.12 -12.39 10.56
C ASP A 85 0.35 -11.21 11.14
N LEU A 86 -0.71 -10.80 10.44
CA LEU A 86 -1.59 -9.74 10.91
C LEU A 86 -2.90 -10.34 11.44
N ARG A 87 -3.30 -9.85 12.61
CA ARG A 87 -4.60 -10.09 13.21
C ARG A 87 -5.62 -9.15 12.59
N LEU A 88 -6.72 -9.70 12.11
CA LEU A 88 -7.82 -8.96 11.48
C LEU A 88 -8.97 -8.77 12.48
N SER A 89 -9.48 -7.56 12.53
CA SER A 89 -10.59 -7.17 13.41
C SER A 89 -11.48 -6.12 12.75
N GLN A 90 -12.67 -5.88 13.30
CA GLN A 90 -13.58 -4.80 12.86
C GLN A 90 -13.93 -3.93 14.07
N PRO A 91 -12.97 -3.17 14.62
CA PRO A 91 -13.18 -2.39 15.82
C PRO A 91 -14.03 -1.15 15.54
N ALA A 92 -14.62 -0.57 16.59
CA ALA A 92 -15.49 0.61 16.47
C ALA A 92 -14.76 1.88 15.97
N ASP A 93 -13.44 1.93 16.13
CA ASP A 93 -12.57 3.03 15.68
C ASP A 93 -12.03 2.83 14.25
N ALA A 94 -12.49 1.80 13.54
CA ALA A 94 -12.13 1.57 12.14
C ALA A 94 -12.62 2.72 11.24
N PRO A 95 -11.97 2.95 10.08
CA PRO A 95 -12.51 3.83 9.06
C PRO A 95 -13.94 3.45 8.66
N ALA A 96 -14.76 4.46 8.37
CA ALA A 96 -16.15 4.22 7.97
C ALA A 96 -16.23 3.43 6.65
N ALA A 97 -16.96 2.31 6.69
CA ALA A 97 -17.29 1.53 5.51
C ALA A 97 -18.22 2.31 4.56
N GLY A 98 -18.03 2.10 3.26
CA GLY A 98 -18.94 2.60 2.23
C GLY A 98 -20.12 1.66 2.02
N ALA A 99 -21.06 2.05 1.18
CA ALA A 99 -22.15 1.17 0.79
C ALA A 99 -21.61 -0.10 0.06
N GLY A 100 -21.99 -1.27 0.54
CA GLY A 100 -21.54 -2.57 0.01
C GLY A 100 -20.10 -2.94 0.39
N GLU A 101 -19.50 -2.23 1.34
CA GLU A 101 -18.15 -2.51 1.82
C GLU A 101 -18.15 -3.02 3.27
N ARG A 102 -17.11 -3.77 3.60
CA ARG A 102 -16.72 -4.12 4.97
C ARG A 102 -15.28 -3.67 5.18
N VAL A 103 -14.99 -3.10 6.35
CA VAL A 103 -13.64 -2.63 6.69
C VAL A 103 -13.02 -3.54 7.73
N TYR A 104 -11.85 -4.08 7.40
CA TYR A 104 -11.00 -4.86 8.31
C TYR A 104 -9.81 -4.02 8.73
N VAL A 105 -9.45 -4.09 10.01
CA VAL A 105 -8.23 -3.51 10.57
C VAL A 105 -7.24 -4.63 10.87
N ALA A 106 -6.08 -4.54 10.23
CA ALA A 106 -4.94 -5.43 10.36
C ALA A 106 -3.91 -4.83 11.32
N ARG A 107 -3.54 -5.59 12.35
CA ARG A 107 -2.51 -5.23 13.33
C ARG A 107 -1.56 -6.41 13.53
N LEU A 108 -0.31 -6.14 13.89
CA LEU A 108 0.62 -7.21 14.26
C LEU A 108 0.04 -8.06 15.40
N SER A 109 0.22 -9.38 15.32
CA SER A 109 0.01 -10.23 16.47
C SER A 109 0.95 -9.81 17.62
N PRO A 110 0.64 -10.05 18.90
CA PRO A 110 1.57 -9.70 19.99
C PRO A 110 2.96 -10.32 19.81
N ALA A 111 3.02 -11.58 19.36
CA ALA A 111 4.28 -12.26 19.08
C ALA A 111 5.03 -11.62 17.90
N ASP A 112 4.33 -11.25 16.83
CA ASP A 112 4.95 -10.60 15.68
C ASP A 112 5.30 -9.14 15.93
N ALA A 113 4.62 -8.45 16.84
CA ALA A 113 5.01 -7.11 17.29
C ALA A 113 6.39 -7.15 17.97
N GLU A 114 6.65 -8.16 18.78
CA GLU A 114 7.98 -8.39 19.37
C GLU A 114 9.03 -8.75 18.31
N ARG A 115 8.71 -9.67 17.40
CA ARG A 115 9.61 -10.02 16.28
C ARG A 115 9.92 -8.81 15.39
N PHE A 116 8.92 -7.99 15.09
CA PHE A 116 9.09 -6.77 14.31
C PHE A 116 10.00 -5.78 15.04
N ALA A 117 9.86 -5.61 16.36
CA ALA A 117 10.77 -4.77 17.16
C ALA A 117 12.23 -5.23 17.07
N VAL A 118 12.46 -6.54 17.12
CA VAL A 118 13.79 -7.15 16.95
C VAL A 118 14.33 -6.87 15.55
N ALA A 119 13.51 -7.05 14.53
CA ALA A 119 13.90 -6.80 13.15
C ALA A 119 14.21 -5.31 12.90
N GLN A 120 13.41 -4.38 13.45
CA GLN A 120 13.72 -2.94 13.45
C GLN A 120 15.07 -2.65 14.13
N ALA A 121 15.36 -3.29 15.27
CA ALA A 121 16.63 -3.11 15.98
C ALA A 121 17.83 -3.57 15.14
N ARG A 122 17.69 -4.71 14.44
CA ARG A 122 18.69 -5.20 13.48
C ARG A 122 18.92 -4.20 12.35
N VAL A 123 17.85 -3.67 11.74
CA VAL A 123 17.97 -2.66 10.68
C VAL A 123 18.65 -1.38 11.19
N ARG A 124 18.31 -0.89 12.38
CA ARG A 124 18.99 0.26 12.99
C ARG A 124 20.48 0.01 13.22
N ALA A 125 20.85 -1.19 13.68
CA ALA A 125 22.25 -1.56 13.87
C ALA A 125 23.04 -1.57 12.54
N LEU A 126 22.45 -2.09 11.47
CA LEU A 126 23.05 -2.08 10.13
C LEU A 126 23.29 -0.66 9.62
N ARG A 127 22.31 0.23 9.80
CA ARG A 127 22.44 1.66 9.45
C ARG A 127 23.55 2.33 10.26
N ALA A 128 23.62 2.07 11.57
CA ALA A 128 24.66 2.60 12.45
C ALA A 128 26.06 2.10 12.07
N ALA A 129 26.17 0.88 11.54
CA ALA A 129 27.41 0.31 11.01
C ALA A 129 27.79 0.84 9.60
N GLY A 130 27.01 1.76 9.03
CA GLY A 130 27.27 2.36 7.72
C GLY A 130 26.87 1.48 6.53
N VAL A 131 26.12 0.39 6.76
CA VAL A 131 25.60 -0.46 5.68
C VAL A 131 24.60 0.33 4.86
N GLN A 132 24.94 0.56 3.59
CA GLN A 132 24.08 1.21 2.61
C GLN A 132 23.08 0.22 2.04
N GLY A 133 21.89 0.70 1.68
CA GLY A 133 20.82 -0.17 1.21
C GLY A 133 19.43 0.48 1.19
N SER A 134 18.49 -0.19 0.55
CA SER A 134 17.05 0.15 0.52
C SER A 134 16.27 -0.79 1.42
N GLY A 135 15.21 -0.29 2.03
CA GLY A 135 14.25 -1.09 2.77
C GLY A 135 12.87 -0.95 2.16
N GLN A 136 12.08 -2.01 2.25
CA GLN A 136 10.67 -2.02 1.88
C GLN A 136 9.84 -2.58 3.03
N LEU A 137 8.70 -1.95 3.28
CA LEU A 137 7.65 -2.48 4.15
C LEU A 137 6.37 -2.54 3.34
N SER A 138 5.76 -3.72 3.27
CA SER A 138 4.50 -3.93 2.57
C SER A 138 3.52 -4.68 3.43
N ILE A 139 2.23 -4.43 3.21
CA ILE A 139 1.13 -5.16 3.83
C ILE A 139 0.29 -5.69 2.69
N GLY A 140 0.11 -7.01 2.65
CA GLY A 140 -0.67 -7.70 1.63
C GLY A 140 -1.85 -8.43 2.26
N VAL A 141 -2.97 -8.48 1.52
CA VAL A 141 -4.05 -9.44 1.78
C VAL A 141 -3.79 -10.62 0.84
N THR A 142 -3.55 -11.79 1.42
CA THR A 142 -3.12 -13.01 0.72
C THR A 142 -4.23 -14.04 0.62
N GLY A 143 -5.32 -13.86 1.37
CA GLY A 143 -6.44 -14.79 1.43
C GLY A 143 -7.81 -14.11 1.45
N GLY A 144 -8.76 -14.80 2.07
CA GLY A 144 -10.17 -14.42 2.10
C GLY A 144 -11.07 -15.35 1.29
N CYS A 145 -12.35 -15.32 1.61
CA CYS A 145 -13.36 -16.16 0.97
C CYS A 145 -14.67 -15.40 0.71
N LEU A 146 -15.49 -15.92 -0.19
CA LEU A 146 -16.82 -15.40 -0.48
C LEU A 146 -17.85 -15.98 0.49
N GLU A 147 -18.49 -15.13 1.29
CA GLU A 147 -19.53 -15.52 2.25
C GLU A 147 -20.79 -16.03 1.57
N ARG A 148 -21.05 -15.55 0.35
CA ARG A 148 -22.17 -15.97 -0.49
C ARG A 148 -21.60 -16.51 -1.80
N GLY A 149 -22.09 -17.65 -2.24
CA GLY A 149 -21.67 -18.25 -3.51
C GLY A 149 -21.86 -17.31 -4.71
N GLY A 150 -21.12 -17.58 -5.77
CA GLY A 150 -21.10 -16.76 -6.98
C GLY A 150 -19.67 -16.41 -7.39
N ALA A 151 -19.54 -15.73 -8.53
CA ALA A 151 -18.25 -15.27 -9.01
C ALA A 151 -17.92 -13.87 -8.46
N LEU A 152 -16.64 -13.64 -8.14
CA LEU A 152 -16.13 -12.30 -7.86
C LEU A 152 -16.02 -11.53 -9.18
N THR A 153 -16.97 -10.64 -9.42
CA THR A 153 -17.07 -9.82 -10.64
C THR A 153 -16.27 -8.52 -10.54
N ASP A 154 -16.23 -7.97 -9.34
CA ASP A 154 -15.66 -6.68 -8.96
C ASP A 154 -14.96 -6.84 -7.60
N LEU A 155 -13.89 -6.06 -7.40
CA LEU A 155 -13.13 -6.02 -6.16
C LEU A 155 -12.80 -4.57 -5.79
N PRO A 156 -13.80 -3.74 -5.47
CA PRO A 156 -13.56 -2.41 -4.95
C PRO A 156 -12.78 -2.47 -3.63
N VAL A 157 -11.59 -1.88 -3.62
CA VAL A 157 -10.70 -1.76 -2.47
C VAL A 157 -10.32 -0.32 -2.19
N ARG A 158 -10.07 -0.03 -0.92
CA ARG A 158 -9.39 1.18 -0.45
C ARG A 158 -8.69 0.88 0.86
N THR A 159 -7.58 1.56 1.11
CA THR A 159 -6.72 1.27 2.26
C THR A 159 -6.42 2.51 3.08
N TRP A 160 -6.12 2.28 4.36
CA TRP A 160 -5.68 3.29 5.31
C TRP A 160 -4.49 2.78 6.11
N LEU A 161 -3.78 3.73 6.73
CA LEU A 161 -2.68 3.47 7.63
C LEU A 161 -2.83 4.28 8.91
N SER A 162 -2.40 3.72 10.02
CA SER A 162 -2.18 4.41 11.29
C SER A 162 -0.83 3.99 11.88
N ASP A 163 -0.15 4.94 12.50
CA ASP A 163 1.07 4.74 13.29
C ASP A 163 0.79 4.75 14.81
N GLY A 164 -0.49 4.82 15.20
CA GLY A 164 -0.93 4.86 16.59
C GLY A 164 -0.87 6.24 17.24
N SER A 165 -0.31 7.26 16.57
CA SER A 165 -0.25 8.64 17.07
C SER A 165 -1.55 9.44 16.82
N GLY A 166 -2.44 8.90 16.00
CA GLY A 166 -3.72 9.51 15.64
C GLY A 166 -4.68 8.51 14.98
N GLY A 167 -5.64 9.03 14.22
CA GLY A 167 -6.58 8.22 13.46
C GLY A 167 -5.99 7.65 12.17
N PHE A 168 -6.79 6.82 11.49
CA PHE A 168 -6.43 6.29 10.18
C PHE A 168 -6.38 7.37 9.11
N VAL A 169 -5.31 7.38 8.32
CA VAL A 169 -5.16 8.23 7.13
C VAL A 169 -5.39 7.39 5.88
N ALA A 170 -6.24 7.86 4.97
CA ALA A 170 -6.52 7.16 3.72
C ALA A 170 -5.27 7.10 2.83
N LEU A 171 -4.78 5.90 2.56
CA LEU A 171 -3.66 5.68 1.65
C LEU A 171 -4.12 5.71 0.20
N THR A 172 -5.21 5.00 -0.10
CA THR A 172 -5.75 4.90 -1.47
C THR A 172 -7.20 5.36 -1.54
N GLY A 173 -7.59 5.81 -2.74
CA GLY A 173 -9.00 5.98 -3.06
C GLY A 173 -9.69 4.64 -3.30
N ARG A 174 -11.02 4.65 -3.44
CA ARG A 174 -11.78 3.47 -3.88
C ARG A 174 -11.42 3.14 -5.33
N ARG A 175 -11.01 1.91 -5.61
CA ARG A 175 -10.64 1.40 -6.95
C ARG A 175 -11.09 -0.05 -7.08
N ASP A 176 -11.48 -0.48 -8.27
CA ASP A 176 -11.68 -1.91 -8.52
C ASP A 176 -10.35 -2.57 -8.84
N LEU A 177 -9.85 -3.40 -7.93
CA LEU A 177 -8.57 -4.08 -8.10
C LEU A 177 -8.57 -4.98 -9.34
N LEU A 178 -9.71 -5.56 -9.74
CA LEU A 178 -9.78 -6.42 -10.91
C LEU A 178 -9.67 -5.65 -12.23
N GLU A 179 -9.97 -4.35 -12.23
CA GLU A 179 -9.79 -3.48 -13.40
C GLU A 179 -8.36 -2.94 -13.51
N GLU A 180 -7.62 -2.89 -12.40
CA GLU A 180 -6.22 -2.40 -12.35
C GLU A 180 -5.19 -3.50 -12.69
N LEU A 181 -5.60 -4.77 -12.56
CA LEU A 181 -4.75 -5.93 -12.85
C LEU A 181 -4.81 -6.32 -14.33
N ASP A 182 -3.73 -6.93 -14.83
CA ASP A 182 -3.77 -7.59 -16.12
C ASP A 182 -4.76 -8.79 -16.10
N PRO A 183 -5.29 -9.21 -17.26
CA PRO A 183 -6.33 -10.23 -17.31
C PRO A 183 -5.93 -11.59 -16.70
N GLU A 184 -4.65 -11.97 -16.79
CA GLU A 184 -4.16 -13.25 -16.25
C GLU A 184 -4.13 -13.20 -14.73
N THR A 185 -3.56 -12.14 -14.16
CA THR A 185 -3.53 -11.92 -12.71
C THR A 185 -4.94 -11.77 -12.14
N ALA A 186 -5.82 -11.04 -12.83
CA ALA A 186 -7.22 -10.89 -12.41
C ALA A 186 -7.99 -12.23 -12.46
N ALA A 187 -7.71 -13.10 -13.43
CA ALA A 187 -8.30 -14.44 -13.50
C ALA A 187 -7.77 -15.35 -12.39
N ALA A 188 -6.46 -15.33 -12.13
CA ALA A 188 -5.83 -16.08 -11.05
C ALA A 188 -6.38 -15.66 -9.67
N LEU A 189 -6.52 -14.35 -9.42
CA LEU A 189 -7.10 -13.83 -8.18
C LEU A 189 -8.54 -14.31 -7.99
N ARG A 190 -9.38 -14.24 -9.03
CA ARG A 190 -10.76 -14.76 -8.97
C ARG A 190 -10.81 -16.26 -8.67
N ALA A 191 -9.91 -17.03 -9.27
CA ALA A 191 -9.83 -18.48 -9.07
C ALA A 191 -9.34 -18.85 -7.66
N GLY A 192 -8.49 -18.02 -7.05
CA GLY A 192 -7.98 -18.22 -5.69
C GLY A 192 -8.98 -17.92 -4.59
N ILE A 193 -10.01 -17.10 -4.87
CA ILE A 193 -11.04 -16.74 -3.89
C ILE A 193 -12.21 -17.73 -3.99
N ALA A 194 -12.26 -18.66 -3.04
CA ALA A 194 -13.31 -19.67 -2.94
C ALA A 194 -14.45 -19.27 -2.01
N GLY A 195 -15.51 -20.07 -1.97
CA GLY A 195 -16.58 -19.94 -0.98
C GLY A 195 -16.09 -20.21 0.44
N CYS A 196 -16.70 -19.53 1.40
CA CYS A 196 -16.41 -19.62 2.82
C CYS A 196 -16.92 -20.92 3.50
N GLY A 197 -16.49 -22.09 3.01
CA GLY A 197 -16.88 -23.40 3.56
C GLY A 197 -18.27 -23.85 3.15
#